data_AF-A0A971WVE5-F1
#
_entry.id   AF-A0A971WVE5-F1
#
_cell.length_a   1.000
_cell.length_b   1.000
_cell.length_c   1.000
_cell.angle_alpha   90.00
_cell.angle_beta   90.00
_cell.angle_gamma   90.00
#
_symmetry.space_group_name_H-M   'P 1'
#
loop_
_entity.id
_entity.type
_entity.pdbx_description
1 polymer ?
#
loop_
_entity_poly.entity_id
_entity_poly.type
_entity_poly.pdbx_seq_one_letter_code
_entity_poly.pdbx_strand_id
1 'polypeptide(L)'
;MIIIYWCYGGAHSSPIAAAIHVGKLPADRTPTVEQIESTLYYDQVDSQYRGRTLYVGEDEFNNKVYVCGRGSEKKGIEQAIRSGVTLAGGKVEDFLFVDTLPAVNNIMRLGGFLSRQLKWVSIGRPIVIRGTQKAFPQLVEIVTRTKEKFAKDKRETASP
;
A
#
# COMPACT_ATOMS: atom_id res chain seq x y z
N MET A 1 6.88 -14.23 -3.22
CA MET A 1 5.75 -13.66 -3.98
C MET A 1 5.95 -12.16 -4.15
N ILE A 2 5.14 -11.53 -5.01
CA ILE A 2 5.07 -10.08 -5.18
C ILE A 2 3.73 -9.59 -4.62
N ILE A 3 3.77 -8.68 -3.66
CA ILE A 3 2.60 -8.13 -2.98
C ILE A 3 2.49 -6.67 -3.34
N ILE A 4 1.36 -6.29 -3.95
CA ILE A 4 1.10 -4.93 -4.39
C ILE A 4 -0.01 -4.35 -3.52
N TYR A 5 0.35 -3.47 -2.60
CA TYR A 5 -0.60 -2.64 -1.88
C TYR A 5 -1.04 -1.49 -2.79
N TRP A 6 -2.34 -1.36 -2.99
CA TRP A 6 -2.88 -0.29 -3.83
C TRP A 6 -4.03 0.46 -3.18
N CYS A 7 -4.21 1.68 -3.63
CA CYS A 7 -5.38 2.51 -3.36
C CYS A 7 -5.62 3.44 -4.54
N TYR A 8 -6.46 4.46 -4.37
CA TYR A 8 -6.74 5.41 -5.44
C TYR A 8 -5.45 6.16 -5.87
N GLY A 9 -4.81 6.88 -4.95
CA GLY A 9 -3.68 7.75 -5.29
C GLY A 9 -2.29 7.12 -5.12
N GLY A 10 -2.17 5.99 -4.42
CA GLY A 10 -0.87 5.38 -4.10
C GLY A 10 -0.04 6.14 -3.05
N ALA A 11 -0.58 7.22 -2.45
CA ALA A 11 0.21 8.18 -1.67
C ALA A 11 0.04 8.09 -0.14
N HIS A 12 -1.02 7.45 0.37
CA HIS A 12 -1.33 7.51 1.81
C HIS A 12 -1.55 6.12 2.43
N SER A 13 -2.69 5.47 2.16
CA SER A 13 -3.01 4.16 2.78
C SER A 13 -2.09 3.03 2.31
N SER A 14 -1.73 2.98 1.03
CA SER A 14 -0.91 1.90 0.48
C SER A 14 0.58 1.99 0.88
N PRO A 15 1.25 3.16 0.90
CA PRO A 15 2.58 3.29 1.51
C PRO A 15 2.63 2.85 2.96
N ILE A 16 1.62 3.23 3.76
CA ILE A 16 1.57 2.87 5.18
C ILE A 16 1.38 1.36 5.36
N ALA A 17 0.45 0.74 4.62
CA ALA A 17 0.27 -0.70 4.66
C ALA A 17 1.54 -1.45 4.23
N ALA A 18 2.21 -1.00 3.16
CA ALA A 18 3.46 -1.59 2.72
C ALA A 18 4.57 -1.46 3.77
N ALA A 19 4.69 -0.30 4.43
CA ALA A 19 5.66 -0.07 5.49
C ALA A 19 5.42 -0.91 6.74
N ILE A 20 4.16 -1.12 7.14
CA ILE A 20 3.80 -2.10 8.18
C ILE A 20 4.23 -3.50 7.74
N HIS A 21 3.93 -3.87 6.50
CA HIS A 21 4.21 -5.21 5.97
C HIS A 21 5.70 -5.55 6.02
N VAL A 22 6.58 -4.63 5.61
CA VAL A 22 8.05 -4.81 5.62
C VAL A 22 8.68 -4.50 6.99
N GLY A 23 7.88 -4.32 8.05
CA GLY A 23 8.38 -4.10 9.42
C GLY A 23 9.02 -2.73 9.65
N LYS A 24 8.76 -1.73 8.80
CA LYS A 24 9.26 -0.35 8.96
C LYS A 24 8.36 0.51 9.85
N LEU A 25 7.08 0.14 9.98
CA LEU A 25 6.16 0.73 10.94
C LEU A 25 5.69 -0.32 11.95
N PRO A 26 5.44 0.07 13.22
CA PRO A 26 4.96 -0.85 14.24
C PRO A 26 3.56 -1.36 13.92
N ALA A 27 3.28 -2.63 14.22
CA ALA A 27 1.94 -3.21 14.06
C ALA A 27 1.12 -3.19 15.36
N ASP A 28 1.75 -2.90 16.49
CA ASP A 28 1.18 -2.97 17.85
C ASP A 28 0.70 -1.61 18.39
N ARG A 29 1.04 -0.50 17.71
CA ARG A 29 0.65 0.85 18.11
C ARG A 29 0.54 1.79 16.92
N THR A 30 -0.26 2.84 17.08
CA THR A 30 -0.34 3.94 16.10
C THR A 30 1.00 4.70 16.04
N PRO A 31 1.57 4.95 14.85
CA PRO A 31 2.84 5.65 14.68
C PRO A 31 2.72 7.15 14.95
N THR A 32 3.85 7.76 15.29
CA THR A 32 3.97 9.21 15.43
C THR A 32 3.89 9.91 14.07
N VAL A 33 3.75 11.24 14.10
CA VAL A 33 3.74 12.07 12.90
C VAL A 33 5.03 11.88 12.09
N GLU A 34 6.17 11.89 12.77
CA GLU A 34 7.51 11.78 12.18
C GLU A 34 7.72 10.41 11.53
N GLN A 35 7.21 9.35 12.16
CA GLN A 35 7.24 7.99 11.60
C GLN A 35 6.39 7.88 10.32
N ILE A 36 5.22 8.53 10.30
CA ILE A 36 4.36 8.59 9.11
C ILE A 36 5.05 9.38 8.00
N GLU A 37 5.59 10.57 8.30
CA GLU A 37 6.23 11.44 7.30
C GLU A 37 7.50 10.85 6.69
N SER A 38 8.26 10.08 7.49
CA SER A 38 9.45 9.36 7.02
C SER A 38 9.14 8.08 6.25
N THR A 39 7.87 7.69 6.16
CA THR A 39 7.48 6.50 5.39
C THR A 39 7.72 6.70 3.91
N LEU A 40 8.43 5.75 3.28
CA LEU A 40 8.75 5.79 1.86
C LEU A 40 7.47 5.96 1.01
N TYR A 41 7.50 6.90 0.07
CA TYR A 41 6.40 7.29 -0.82
C TYR A 41 5.20 8.01 -0.15
N TYR A 42 5.18 8.17 1.18
CA TYR A 42 4.07 8.82 1.86
C TYR A 42 3.94 10.30 1.45
N ASP A 43 2.76 10.68 0.95
CA ASP A 43 2.42 12.01 0.47
C ASP A 43 3.39 12.57 -0.60
N GLN A 44 4.13 11.69 -1.30
CA GLN A 44 5.08 12.05 -2.36
C GLN A 44 4.59 11.64 -3.75
N VAL A 45 3.82 10.56 -3.84
CA VAL A 45 3.26 10.05 -5.10
C VAL A 45 2.17 11.00 -5.61
N ASP A 46 2.28 11.40 -6.87
CA ASP A 46 1.27 12.21 -7.57
C ASP A 46 0.70 11.48 -8.81
N SER A 47 -0.08 12.18 -9.61
CA SER A 47 -0.76 11.62 -10.78
C SER A 47 0.17 11.04 -11.84
N GLN A 48 1.44 11.47 -11.92
CA GLN A 48 2.40 10.96 -12.91
C GLN A 48 2.86 9.51 -12.62
N TYR A 49 2.68 9.07 -11.37
CA TYR A 49 3.02 7.72 -10.91
C TYR A 49 1.83 6.75 -10.99
N ARG A 50 0.68 7.20 -11.48
CA ARG A 50 -0.52 6.35 -11.58
C ARG A 50 -0.21 5.11 -12.45
N GLY A 51 -0.63 3.95 -11.96
CA GLY A 51 -0.40 2.65 -12.60
C GLY A 51 1.02 2.10 -12.46
N ARG A 52 1.98 2.85 -11.88
CA ARG A 52 3.33 2.37 -11.64
C ARG A 52 3.41 1.56 -10.36
N THR A 53 4.11 0.43 -10.39
CA THR A 53 4.46 -0.37 -9.22
C THR A 53 5.78 0.14 -8.63
N LEU A 54 5.71 0.66 -7.41
CA LEU A 54 6.85 1.27 -6.71
C LEU A 54 7.35 0.31 -5.63
N TYR A 55 8.61 -0.13 -5.73
CA TYR A 55 9.20 -1.09 -4.80
C TYR A 55 9.44 -0.47 -3.43
N VAL A 56 9.06 -1.20 -2.37
CA VAL A 56 9.21 -0.75 -0.98
C VAL A 56 10.27 -1.55 -0.22
N GLY A 57 10.29 -2.88 -0.38
CA GLY A 57 11.20 -3.76 0.34
C GLY A 57 10.75 -5.21 0.33
N GLU A 58 11.40 -6.04 1.16
CA GLU A 58 11.03 -7.45 1.36
C GLU A 58 10.53 -7.69 2.78
N ASP A 59 9.60 -8.63 2.93
CA ASP A 59 9.11 -9.10 4.23
C ASP A 59 10.01 -10.22 4.81
N GLU A 60 9.67 -10.71 6.00
CA GLU A 60 10.36 -11.80 6.69
C GLU A 60 10.33 -13.16 5.95
N PHE A 61 9.57 -13.26 4.86
CA PHE A 61 9.42 -14.45 4.03
C PHE A 61 9.99 -14.27 2.62
N ASN A 62 10.80 -13.22 2.40
CA ASN A 62 11.37 -12.80 1.11
C ASN A 62 10.29 -12.50 0.04
N ASN A 63 9.10 -12.05 0.44
CA ASN A 63 8.12 -11.50 -0.47
C ASN A 63 8.46 -10.05 -0.79
N LYS A 64 8.43 -9.69 -2.07
CA LYS A 64 8.69 -8.32 -2.52
C LYS A 64 7.42 -7.50 -2.42
N VAL A 65 7.49 -6.35 -1.75
CA VAL A 65 6.35 -5.48 -1.47
C VAL A 65 6.44 -4.22 -2.32
N TYR A 66 5.31 -3.85 -2.93
CA TYR A 66 5.16 -2.70 -3.81
C TYR A 66 3.93 -1.87 -3.45
N VAL A 67 3.94 -0.62 -3.90
CA VAL A 67 2.80 0.30 -3.87
C VAL A 67 2.35 0.62 -5.29
N CYS A 68 1.04 0.73 -5.52
CA CYS A 68 0.49 1.21 -6.78
C CYS A 68 -0.74 2.12 -6.58
N GLY A 69 -0.72 3.30 -7.21
CA GLY A 69 -1.91 4.15 -7.33
C GLY A 69 -2.72 3.76 -8.56
N ARG A 70 -3.90 3.15 -8.39
CA ARG A 70 -4.72 2.68 -9.53
C ARG A 70 -5.74 3.70 -10.04
N GLY A 71 -6.09 4.68 -9.22
CA GLY A 71 -7.24 5.56 -9.39
C GLY A 71 -8.56 4.81 -9.63
N SER A 72 -9.43 5.37 -10.48
CA SER A 72 -10.77 4.84 -10.79
C SER A 72 -10.73 3.48 -11.49
N GLU A 73 -9.79 3.28 -12.41
CA GLU A 73 -9.71 2.11 -13.30
C GLU A 73 -9.06 0.89 -12.64
N LYS A 74 -9.65 0.40 -11.55
CA LYS A 74 -9.12 -0.75 -10.79
C LYS A 74 -8.85 -1.97 -11.69
N LYS A 75 -9.84 -2.39 -12.48
CA LYS A 75 -9.74 -3.58 -13.33
C LYS A 75 -8.71 -3.40 -14.45
N GLY A 76 -8.70 -2.23 -15.10
CA GLY A 76 -7.77 -1.94 -16.19
C GLY A 76 -6.31 -1.94 -15.72
N ILE A 77 -6.03 -1.30 -14.57
CA ILE A 77 -4.67 -1.31 -13.99
C ILE A 77 -4.25 -2.72 -13.56
N GLU A 78 -5.15 -3.48 -12.94
CA GLU A 78 -4.86 -4.88 -12.58
C GLU A 78 -4.50 -5.71 -13.82
N GLN A 79 -5.33 -5.64 -14.85
CA GLN A 79 -5.11 -6.37 -16.11
C GLN A 79 -3.80 -5.95 -16.77
N ALA A 80 -3.50 -4.66 -16.84
CA ALA A 80 -2.25 -4.17 -17.42
C ALA A 80 -1.02 -4.71 -16.68
N ILE A 81 -1.05 -4.73 -15.34
CA ILE A 81 0.05 -5.30 -14.53
C ILE A 81 0.17 -6.80 -14.80
N ARG A 82 -0.94 -7.56 -14.77
CA ARG A 82 -0.93 -9.00 -15.03
C ARG A 82 -0.41 -9.32 -16.44
N SER A 83 -0.88 -8.60 -17.46
CA SER A 83 -0.38 -8.76 -18.83
C SER A 83 1.11 -8.43 -18.96
N GLY A 84 1.57 -7.36 -18.30
CA GLY A 84 2.99 -7.01 -18.27
C GLY A 84 3.86 -8.11 -17.65
N VAL A 85 3.38 -8.74 -16.58
CA VAL A 85 4.03 -9.89 -15.95
C VAL A 85 4.15 -11.07 -16.91
N THR A 86 3.05 -11.44 -17.57
CA THR A 86 3.05 -12.54 -18.55
C THR A 86 4.02 -12.26 -19.70
N LEU A 87 4.03 -11.03 -20.23
CA LEU A 87 4.95 -10.62 -21.31
C LEU A 87 6.42 -10.66 -20.87
N ALA A 88 6.70 -10.39 -19.59
CA ALA A 88 8.04 -10.50 -19.01
C ALA A 88 8.44 -11.96 -18.67
N GLY A 89 7.61 -12.96 -19.00
CA GLY A 89 7.85 -14.37 -18.69
C GLY A 89 7.55 -14.77 -17.24
N GLY A 90 6.89 -13.89 -16.47
CA GLY A 90 6.47 -14.16 -15.09
C GLY A 90 5.14 -14.91 -15.00
N LYS A 91 4.87 -15.45 -13.82
CA LYS A 91 3.59 -16.11 -13.48
C LYS A 91 2.68 -15.14 -12.74
N VAL A 92 1.42 -15.09 -13.15
CA VAL A 92 0.42 -14.14 -12.62
C VAL A 92 -0.02 -14.54 -11.21
N GLU A 93 0.15 -15.81 -10.87
CA GLU A 93 -0.15 -16.44 -9.58
C GLU A 93 0.83 -16.00 -8.49
N ASP A 94 2.03 -15.52 -8.88
CA ASP A 94 3.04 -15.01 -7.95
C ASP A 94 2.69 -13.61 -7.42
N PHE A 95 1.60 -13.00 -7.90
CA PHE A 95 1.19 -11.63 -7.59
C PHE A 95 -0.08 -11.59 -6.75
N LEU A 96 -0.03 -10.86 -5.64
CA LEU A 96 -1.20 -10.53 -4.84
C LEU A 96 -1.45 -9.02 -4.86
N PHE A 97 -2.68 -8.63 -5.20
CA PHE A 97 -3.14 -7.25 -5.10
C PHE A 97 -3.94 -7.06 -3.81
N VAL A 98 -3.56 -6.07 -2.98
CA VAL A 98 -4.18 -5.82 -1.67
C VAL A 98 -4.79 -4.43 -1.61
N ASP A 99 -6.12 -4.36 -1.61
CA ASP A 99 -6.87 -3.10 -1.57
C ASP A 99 -6.88 -2.48 -0.17
N THR A 100 -6.28 -1.29 -0.05
CA THR A 100 -6.25 -0.51 1.21
C THR A 100 -7.32 0.56 1.25
N LEU A 101 -8.07 0.77 0.16
CA LEU A 101 -9.14 1.76 0.10
C LEU A 101 -10.24 1.57 1.16
N PRO A 102 -10.59 0.35 1.62
CA PRO A 102 -11.55 0.17 2.71
C PRO A 102 -11.15 0.86 4.02
N ALA A 103 -9.85 1.06 4.29
CA ALA A 103 -9.38 1.76 5.49
C ALA A 103 -9.37 3.29 5.36
N VAL A 104 -9.62 3.82 4.15
CA VAL A 104 -9.51 5.26 3.87
C VAL A 104 -10.76 6.00 4.34
N ASN A 105 -10.59 6.82 5.39
CA ASN A 105 -11.64 7.68 5.94
C ASN A 105 -11.69 9.08 5.29
N ASN A 106 -12.75 9.84 5.57
CA ASN A 106 -12.99 11.17 4.98
C ASN A 106 -11.92 12.21 5.34
N ILE A 107 -11.30 12.12 6.52
CA ILE A 107 -10.22 13.03 6.93
C ILE A 107 -9.00 12.82 6.03
N MET A 108 -8.64 11.55 5.80
CA MET A 108 -7.56 11.19 4.88
C MET A 108 -7.86 11.65 3.45
N ARG A 109 -9.10 11.46 2.97
CA ARG A 109 -9.52 11.93 1.63
C ARG A 109 -9.37 13.45 1.48
N LEU A 110 -9.85 14.20 2.46
CA LEU A 110 -9.77 15.67 2.46
C LEU A 110 -8.31 16.14 2.49
N GLY A 111 -7.51 15.63 3.43
CA GLY A 111 -6.10 16.01 3.53
C GLY A 111 -5.31 15.63 2.28
N GLY A 112 -5.57 14.45 1.72
CA GLY A 112 -4.94 13.99 0.48
C GLY A 112 -5.32 14.86 -0.72
N PHE A 113 -6.58 15.29 -0.82
CA PHE A 113 -7.03 16.23 -1.86
C PHE A 113 -6.31 17.58 -1.73
N LEU A 114 -6.30 18.17 -0.53
CA LEU A 114 -5.62 19.45 -0.28
C LEU A 114 -4.11 19.36 -0.57
N SER A 115 -3.45 18.31 -0.11
CA SER A 115 -2.00 18.14 -0.26
C SER A 115 -1.60 17.84 -1.71
N ARG A 116 -2.31 16.91 -2.38
CA ARG A 116 -1.88 16.37 -3.68
C ARG A 116 -2.56 16.99 -4.90
N GLN A 117 -3.83 17.41 -4.78
CA GLN A 117 -4.55 18.03 -5.91
C GLN A 117 -4.39 19.55 -5.93
N LEU A 118 -4.60 20.20 -4.78
CA LEU A 118 -4.45 21.66 -4.66
C LEU A 118 -3.01 22.11 -4.38
N LYS A 119 -2.09 21.17 -4.11
CA LYS A 119 -0.68 21.44 -3.73
C LYS A 119 -0.53 22.29 -2.47
N TRP A 120 -1.56 22.34 -1.61
CA TRP A 120 -1.54 23.03 -0.32
C TRP A 120 -0.93 22.13 0.76
N VAL A 121 0.34 21.79 0.57
CA VAL A 121 1.02 20.75 1.36
C VAL A 121 1.04 21.08 2.86
N SER A 122 1.31 22.33 3.24
CA SER A 122 1.38 22.75 4.65
C SER A 122 0.07 22.60 5.43
N ILE A 123 -1.07 22.65 4.72
CA ILE A 123 -2.41 22.50 5.31
C ILE A 123 -2.90 21.06 5.17
N GLY A 124 -2.74 20.47 3.99
CA GLY A 124 -3.24 19.13 3.69
C GLY A 124 -2.49 18.03 4.42
N ARG A 125 -1.17 18.18 4.62
CA ARG A 125 -0.33 17.15 5.24
C ARG A 125 -0.71 16.87 6.70
N PRO A 126 -0.85 17.87 7.59
CA PRO A 126 -1.33 17.60 8.95
C PRO A 126 -2.70 16.91 9.00
N ILE A 127 -3.60 17.23 8.08
CA ILE A 127 -4.94 16.63 8.00
C ILE A 127 -4.85 15.16 7.57
N VAL A 128 -4.10 14.87 6.50
CA VAL A 128 -3.98 13.48 6.00
C VAL A 128 -3.23 12.59 6.98
N ILE A 129 -2.28 13.13 7.74
CA ILE A 129 -1.59 12.40 8.82
C ILE A 129 -2.57 12.00 9.92
N ARG A 130 -3.44 12.92 10.38
CA ARG A 130 -4.50 12.54 11.34
C ARG A 130 -5.46 11.50 10.78
N GLY A 131 -5.84 11.63 9.51
CA GLY A 131 -6.62 10.62 8.80
C GLY A 131 -5.91 9.26 8.75
N THR A 132 -4.58 9.27 8.59
CA THR A 132 -3.72 8.08 8.57
C THR A 132 -3.65 7.41 9.92
N GLN A 133 -3.42 8.16 10.99
CA GLN A 133 -3.44 7.63 12.36
C GLN A 133 -4.79 7.00 12.71
N LYS A 134 -5.90 7.63 12.29
CA LYS A 134 -7.25 7.05 12.47
C LYS A 134 -7.48 5.76 11.67
N ALA A 135 -6.89 5.64 10.48
CA ALA A 135 -6.98 4.44 9.65
C ALA A 135 -6.03 3.32 10.08
N PHE A 136 -5.03 3.63 10.91
CA PHE A 136 -3.88 2.76 11.17
C PHE A 136 -4.27 1.36 11.68
N PRO A 137 -5.19 1.18 12.65
CA PRO A 137 -5.57 -0.15 13.13
C PRO A 137 -6.17 -1.03 12.03
N GLN A 138 -6.97 -0.46 11.13
CA GLN A 138 -7.54 -1.20 10.00
C GLN A 138 -6.48 -1.54 8.95
N LEU A 139 -5.47 -0.68 8.76
CA LEU A 139 -4.34 -0.99 7.87
C LEU A 139 -3.50 -2.13 8.43
N VAL A 140 -3.26 -2.17 9.75
CA VAL A 140 -2.64 -3.31 10.42
C VAL A 140 -3.44 -4.58 10.18
N GLU A 141 -4.76 -4.56 10.37
CA GLU A 141 -5.62 -5.73 10.13
C GLU A 141 -5.54 -6.24 8.68
N ILE A 142 -5.55 -5.35 7.69
CA ILE A 142 -5.36 -5.70 6.28
C ILE A 142 -4.02 -6.41 6.07
N VAL A 143 -2.94 -5.89 6.66
CA VAL A 143 -1.59 -6.45 6.54
C VAL A 143 -1.50 -7.80 7.23
N THR A 144 -2.03 -7.93 8.45
CA THR A 144 -2.05 -9.21 9.19
C THR A 144 -2.78 -10.29 8.40
N ARG A 145 -3.99 -10.02 7.92
CA ARG A 145 -4.75 -10.97 7.08
C ARG A 145 -4.01 -11.33 5.78
N THR A 146 -3.27 -10.38 5.22
CA THR A 146 -2.44 -10.62 4.03
C THR A 146 -1.32 -11.61 4.34
N LYS A 147 -0.57 -11.39 5.43
CA LYS A 147 0.51 -12.29 5.86
C LYS A 147 0.00 -13.68 6.24
N GLU A 148 -1.15 -13.76 6.90
CA GLU A 148 -1.76 -15.04 7.31
C GLU A 148 -2.12 -15.94 6.12
N LYS A 149 -2.59 -15.37 5.00
CA LYS A 149 -2.84 -16.15 3.78
C LYS A 149 -1.57 -16.86 3.30
N PHE A 150 -0.45 -16.15 3.26
CA PHE A 150 0.82 -16.73 2.82
C PHE A 150 1.47 -17.69 3.82
N ALA A 151 1.33 -17.41 5.11
CA ALA A 151 1.82 -18.33 6.14
C ALA A 151 1.11 -19.70 6.05
N LYS A 152 -0.16 -19.73 5.64
CA LYS A 152 -0.91 -20.97 5.39
C LYS A 152 -0.46 -21.65 4.09
N ASP A 153 -0.41 -20.91 2.98
CA ASP A 153 -0.01 -21.46 1.68
C ASP A 153 1.40 -22.10 1.72
N LYS A 154 2.37 -21.45 2.37
CA LYS A 154 3.73 -22.02 2.51
C LYS A 154 3.79 -23.27 3.41
N ARG A 155 2.95 -23.35 4.45
CA ARG A 155 2.87 -24.54 5.33
C ARG A 155 2.21 -25.73 4.65
N GLU A 156 1.22 -25.48 3.80
CA GLU A 156 0.56 -26.52 2.99
C GLU A 156 1.49 -27.06 1.90
N THR A 157 2.29 -26.20 1.24
CA THR A 157 3.30 -26.65 0.25
C THR A 157 4.54 -27.32 0.88
N ALA A 158 4.76 -27.18 2.18
CA ALA A 158 5.89 -27.77 2.90
C ALA A 158 5.53 -29.08 3.63
N SER A 159 4.27 -29.51 3.59
CA SER A 159 3.86 -30.84 4.06
C SER A 159 4.09 -31.86 2.93
N PRO A 160 4.81 -32.97 3.19
CA PRO A 160 5.13 -33.99 2.19
C PRO A 160 3.92 -34.80 1.73
#